data_AF-A0A2N2Q221-F1
#
_entry.id   AF-A0A2N2Q221-F1
#
_cell.length_a   1.000
_cell.length_b   1.000
_cell.length_c   1.000
_cell.angle_alpha   90.00
_cell.angle_beta   90.00
_cell.angle_gamma   90.00
#
_symmetry.space_group_name_H-M   'P 1'
#
loop_
_entity.id
_entity.type
_entity.pdbx_description
1 polymer ?
#
loop_
_entity_poly.entity_id
_entity_poly.type
_entity_poly.pdbx_seq_one_letter_code
_entity_poly.pdbx_strand_id
1 'polypeptide(L)' 'EGQDIAGKHYYRPTSPKYVEKYAKQFPKVNLFKIDDVFGGWQKAQKEHFSDGGTFDQIYNKQ' A
#
# COMPACT_ATOMS: atom_id res chain seq x y z
N GLU A 1 5.56 -21.82 2.48
CA GLU A 1 4.24 -22.15 1.89
C GLU A 1 3.31 -20.94 1.79
N GLY A 2 3.08 -20.16 2.86
CA GLY A 2 2.18 -18.98 2.80
C GLY A 2 2.50 -17.94 1.72
N GLN A 3 3.78 -17.65 1.46
CA GLN A 3 4.20 -16.74 0.38
C GLN A 3 3.89 -17.29 -1.02
N ASP A 4 3.80 -18.62 -1.18
CA ASP A 4 3.39 -19.23 -2.44
C ASP A 4 1.88 -19.03 -2.67
N ILE A 5 1.07 -19.18 -1.62
CA ILE A 5 -0.38 -18.94 -1.65
C ILE A 5 -0.64 -17.47 -1.96
N ALA A 6 0.07 -16.55 -1.30
CA ALA A 6 -0.03 -15.12 -1.56
C ALA A 6 0.18 -14.81 -3.05
N GLY A 7 1.26 -15.33 -3.65
CA GLY A 7 1.54 -15.16 -5.08
C GLY A 7 0.47 -15.75 -6.00
N LYS A 8 -0.04 -16.96 -5.69
CA LYS A 8 -1.16 -17.57 -6.45
C LYS A 8 -2.44 -16.74 -6.45
N HIS A 9 -2.68 -15.99 -5.37
CA HIS A 9 -3.82 -15.11 -5.21
C HIS A 9 -3.50 -13.63 -5.51
N TYR A 10 -2.46 -13.36 -6.31
CA TYR A 10 -2.10 -12.02 -6.80
C TYR A 10 -1.66 -11.01 -5.72
N TYR A 11 -1.35 -11.48 -4.51
CA TYR A 11 -0.64 -10.67 -3.53
C TYR A 11 0.86 -10.72 -3.84
N ARG A 12 1.54 -9.56 -3.77
CA ARG A 12 2.99 -9.47 -4.01
C ARG A 12 3.74 -10.16 -2.85
N PRO A 13 4.45 -11.28 -3.09
CA PRO A 13 5.24 -11.93 -2.05
C PRO A 13 6.42 -11.05 -1.63
N THR A 14 6.93 -11.23 -0.41
CA THR A 14 8.10 -10.51 0.10
C THR A 14 9.35 -11.38 0.15
N SER A 15 9.19 -12.71 0.15
CA SER A 15 10.32 -13.63 0.13
C SER A 15 10.97 -13.67 -1.27
N PRO A 16 12.30 -13.48 -1.40
CA PRO A 16 12.98 -13.37 -2.70
C PRO A 16 12.68 -14.54 -3.64
N LYS A 17 12.70 -15.77 -3.12
CA LYS A 17 12.39 -17.00 -3.86
C LYS A 17 11.01 -16.95 -4.55
N TYR A 18 10.02 -16.36 -3.91
CA TYR A 18 8.66 -16.28 -4.43
C TYR A 18 8.44 -15.02 -5.27
N VAL A 19 9.15 -13.92 -4.98
CA VAL A 19 9.17 -12.73 -5.83
C VAL A 19 9.61 -13.09 -7.25
N GLU A 20 10.71 -13.84 -7.40
CA GLU A 20 11.20 -14.26 -8.72
C GLU A 20 10.22 -15.20 -9.42
N LYS A 21 9.64 -16.16 -8.67
CA LYS A 21 8.65 -17.11 -9.19
C LYS A 21 7.43 -16.41 -9.82
N TYR A 22 6.94 -15.34 -9.20
CA TYR A 22 5.74 -14.61 -9.63
C TYR A 22 6.05 -13.29 -10.35
N ALA A 23 7.32 -13.00 -10.68
CA ALA A 23 7.75 -11.71 -11.25
C ALA A 23 7.00 -11.34 -12.55
N LYS A 24 6.61 -12.33 -13.36
CA LYS A 24 5.85 -12.12 -14.61
C LYS A 24 4.43 -11.61 -14.39
N GLN A 25 3.84 -11.81 -13.20
CA GLN A 25 2.48 -11.37 -12.88
C GLN A 25 2.42 -9.91 -12.42
N PHE A 26 3.54 -9.37 -11.96
CA PHE A 26 3.59 -8.05 -11.34
C PHE A 26 4.39 -7.08 -12.21
N PRO A 27 3.74 -6.08 -12.84
CA PRO A 27 4.47 -5.05 -13.57
C PRO A 27 5.37 -4.27 -12.61
N LYS A 28 6.53 -3.86 -13.13
CA LYS A 28 7.42 -2.92 -12.44
C LYS A 28 6.70 -1.58 -12.35
N VAL A 29 6.52 -1.09 -11.14
CA VAL A 29 5.89 0.17 -10.83
C VAL A 29 6.72 0.89 -9.77
N ASN A 30 6.71 2.22 -9.82
CA ASN A 30 7.35 3.03 -8.79
C ASN A 30 6.43 3.06 -7.56
N LEU A 31 6.96 2.61 -6.43
CA LEU A 31 6.25 2.58 -5.15
C LEU A 31 6.93 3.53 -4.18
N PHE A 32 6.14 4.15 -3.32
CA PHE A 32 6.62 4.89 -2.16
C PHE A 32 6.08 4.22 -0.89
N LYS A 33 6.78 4.39 0.23
CA LYS A 33 6.28 3.95 1.53
C LYS A 33 5.55 5.09 2.21
N ILE A 34 4.60 4.73 3.07
CA ILE A 34 3.88 5.70 3.88
C ILE A 34 4.80 6.44 4.85
N ASP A 35 5.83 5.77 5.36
CA ASP A 35 6.81 6.39 6.27
C ASP A 35 7.62 7.48 5.57
N ASP A 36 7.99 7.26 4.31
CA ASP A 36 8.82 8.19 3.53
C ASP A 36 8.07 9.48 3.15
N VAL A 37 6.78 9.36 2.85
CA VAL A 37 5.98 10.48 2.32
C VAL A 37 5.14 11.16 3.39
N PHE A 38 4.60 10.39 4.34
CA PHE A 38 3.63 10.88 5.32
C PHE A 38 4.10 10.76 6.77
N GLY A 39 5.27 10.16 7.03
CA GLY A 39 5.77 9.95 8.39
C GLY A 39 5.01 8.87 9.18
N GLY A 40 4.39 7.93 8.47
CA GLY A 40 3.73 6.76 9.04
C GLY A 40 2.21 6.86 9.16
N TRP A 41 1.56 5.72 9.43
CA TRP A 41 0.10 5.60 9.45
C TRP A 41 -0.58 6.50 10.47
N GLN A 42 -0.02 6.68 11.67
CA GLN A 42 -0.65 7.50 12.70
C GLN A 42 -0.77 8.97 12.28
N LYS A 43 0.27 9.52 11.64
CA LYS A 43 0.27 10.89 11.14
C LYS A 43 -0.66 11.02 9.92
N ALA A 44 -0.53 10.11 8.96
CA ALA A 44 -1.38 10.09 7.77
C ALA A 44 -2.88 9.98 8.12
N GLN A 45 -3.23 9.12 9.08
CA GLN A 45 -4.60 8.95 9.55
C GLN A 45 -5.16 10.25 10.14
N LYS A 46 -4.41 10.88 11.04
CA LYS A 46 -4.84 12.12 11.72
C LYS A 46 -5.01 13.28 10.75
N GLU A 47 -4.10 13.43 9.80
CA GLU A 47 -4.08 14.55 8.86
C GLU A 47 -5.16 14.41 7.78
N HIS A 48 -5.35 13.20 7.26
CA HIS A 48 -6.18 13.00 6.08
C HIS A 48 -7.58 12.44 6.38
N PHE A 49 -7.75 11.61 7.41
CA PHE A 49 -8.93 10.75 7.57
C PHE A 49 -9.66 10.88 8.93
N SER A 50 -9.11 11.61 9.90
CA SER A 50 -9.86 11.97 11.11
C SER A 50 -10.89 13.06 10.82
N ASP A 51 -11.89 13.21 11.69
CA ASP A 51 -12.92 14.25 11.58
C ASP A 51 -12.29 15.65 11.37
N GLY A 52 -12.72 16.34 10.32
CA GLY A 52 -12.16 17.64 9.89
C GLY A 52 -10.85 17.55 9.10
N GLY A 53 -10.37 16.34 8.83
CA GLY A 53 -9.19 16.05 8.02
C GLY A 53 -9.37 16.40 6.55
N THR A 54 -8.32 16.20 5.74
CA THR A 54 -8.36 16.63 4.33
C THR A 54 -9.44 15.94 3.52
N PHE A 55 -9.79 14.69 3.83
CA PHE A 55 -10.88 13.97 3.16
C PHE A 55 -12.22 14.69 3.33
N ASP A 56 -12.58 15.05 4.57
CA ASP A 56 -13.84 15.76 4.87
C ASP A 56 -13.92 17.12 4.19
N GLN A 57 -12.80 17.85 4.11
CA GLN A 57 -12.72 19.16 3.47
C GLN A 57 -12.96 19.09 1.96
N ILE A 58 -12.63 17.96 1.33
CA ILE A 58 -12.86 17.72 -0.10
C ILE A 58 -14.27 17.16 -0.33
N TYR A 59 -14.71 16.24 0.53
CA TYR A 59 -15.98 15.54 0.39
C TYR A 59 -17.20 16.44 0.68
N ASN A 60 -17.13 17.27 1.74
CA ASN A 60 -18.23 18.13 2.14
C ASN A 60 -18.32 19.45 1.35
N LYS A 61 -17.50 19.63 0.31
CA LYS A 61 -17.51 20.82 -0.56
C LYS A 61 -18.52 20.73 -1.72
N GLN A 62 -19.52 19.84 -1.63
CA GLN A 62 -20.64 19.76 -2.58
C GLN A 62 -21.81 20.64 -2.15
#